data_AF-A0A9D1DWY0-F1
#
_entry.id   AF-A0A9D1DWY0-F1
#
_cell.length_a   1.000
_cell.length_b   1.000
_cell.length_c   1.000
_cell.angle_alpha   90.00
_cell.angle_beta   90.00
_cell.angle_gamma   90.00
#
_symmetry.space_group_name_H-M   'P 1'
#
loop_
_entity.id
_entity.type
_entity.pdbx_description
1 polymer ?
#
loop_
_entity_poly.entity_id
_entity_poly.type
_entity_poly.pdbx_seq_one_letter_code
_entity_poly.pdbx_strand_id
1 'polypeptide(L)'
;MAEKKYGYALVQSLEEKGVPIDPNTLYPLLRRLEGQGLLASSWETDGPKPRKYYRRTPYGDEVYRQLKTLWAGLSAGIDNLLKED
;
A
#
# COMPACT_ATOMS: atom_id res chain seq x y z
N MET A 1 3.51 4.07 -3.86
CA MET A 1 3.31 5.27 -3.01
C MET A 1 4.64 5.96 -2.74
N ALA A 2 5.55 6.00 -3.72
CA ALA A 2 6.69 6.90 -3.63
C ALA A 2 6.20 8.35 -3.71
N GLU A 3 5.14 8.57 -4.49
CA GLU A 3 4.32 9.78 -4.52
C GLU A 3 3.11 9.69 -3.57
N LYS A 4 2.66 10.85 -3.09
CA LYS A 4 1.50 10.99 -2.21
C LYS A 4 0.24 10.50 -2.92
N LYS A 5 -0.56 9.66 -2.26
CA LYS A 5 -1.87 9.21 -2.77
C LYS A 5 -2.98 9.47 -1.76
N TYR A 6 -4.13 9.91 -2.28
CA TYR A 6 -5.37 10.03 -1.53
C TYR A 6 -5.97 8.64 -1.28
N GLY A 7 -6.56 8.43 -0.08
CA GLY A 7 -7.14 7.16 0.36
C GLY A 7 -8.07 6.50 -0.65
N TYR A 8 -8.99 7.26 -1.26
CA TYR A 8 -9.90 6.72 -2.28
C TYR A 8 -9.18 6.35 -3.58
N ALA A 9 -8.20 7.15 -4.01
CA ALA A 9 -7.40 6.83 -5.20
C ALA A 9 -6.57 5.54 -5.01
N LEU A 10 -6.28 5.14 -3.77
CA LEU A 10 -5.67 3.85 -3.46
C LEU A 10 -6.66 2.70 -3.61
N VAL A 11 -7.91 2.86 -3.18
CA VAL A 11 -8.98 1.85 -3.39
C VAL A 11 -9.11 1.57 -4.89
N GLN A 12 -9.32 2.61 -5.69
CA GLN A 12 -9.45 2.48 -7.15
C GLN A 12 -8.23 1.82 -7.78
N SER A 13 -7.03 2.28 -7.41
CA SER A 13 -5.77 1.72 -7.95
C SER A 13 -5.53 0.26 -7.57
N LEU A 14 -6.10 -0.24 -6.47
CA LEU A 14 -6.01 -1.65 -6.06
C LEU A 14 -7.04 -2.50 -6.81
N GLU A 15 -8.26 -1.98 -6.95
CA GLU A 15 -9.34 -2.62 -7.71
C GLU A 15 -8.96 -2.80 -9.19
N GLU A 16 -8.42 -1.77 -9.84
CA GLU A 16 -7.88 -1.82 -11.22
C GLU A 16 -6.78 -2.88 -11.41
N LYS A 17 -6.10 -3.26 -10.33
CA LYS A 17 -5.03 -4.28 -10.34
C LYS A 17 -5.52 -5.66 -9.92
N GLY A 18 -6.84 -5.85 -9.80
CA GLY A 18 -7.44 -7.12 -9.40
C GLY A 18 -7.34 -7.41 -7.90
N VAL A 19 -7.09 -6.39 -7.07
CA VAL A 19 -7.02 -6.50 -5.61
C VAL A 19 -8.15 -5.67 -5.00
N PRO A 20 -9.41 -6.12 -5.07
CA PRO A 20 -10.53 -5.37 -4.50
C PRO A 20 -10.36 -5.26 -2.97
N ILE A 21 -10.63 -4.09 -2.42
CA ILE A 21 -10.54 -3.85 -0.98
C ILE A 21 -11.65 -2.89 -0.52
N ASP A 22 -12.31 -3.25 0.58
CA ASP A 22 -13.31 -2.38 1.21
C ASP A 22 -12.62 -1.13 1.81
N PRO A 23 -13.10 0.09 1.54
CA PRO A 23 -12.62 1.30 2.19
C PRO A 23 -12.57 1.22 3.74
N ASN A 24 -13.57 0.57 4.36
CA ASN A 24 -13.64 0.35 5.81
C ASN A 24 -12.51 -0.56 6.32
N THR A 25 -11.88 -1.34 5.45
CA THR A 25 -10.69 -2.13 5.74
C THR A 25 -9.41 -1.34 5.43
N LEU A 26 -9.39 -0.63 4.30
CA LEU A 26 -8.21 0.12 3.87
C LEU A 26 -7.86 1.26 4.84
N TYR A 27 -8.84 2.04 5.31
CA TYR A 27 -8.55 3.21 6.13
C TYR A 27 -7.95 2.87 7.50
N PRO A 28 -8.45 1.88 8.27
CA PRO A 28 -7.78 1.41 9.48
C PRO A 28 -6.37 0.88 9.21
N LEU A 29 -6.16 0.17 8.09
CA LEU A 29 -4.83 -0.33 7.71
C LEU A 29 -3.85 0.82 7.47
N LEU A 30 -4.24 1.86 6.74
CA LEU A 30 -3.42 3.04 6.50
C LEU A 30 -3.05 3.76 7.81
N ARG A 31 -4.00 3.89 8.74
CA ARG A 31 -3.75 4.48 10.07
C ARG A 31 -2.78 3.63 10.90
N ARG A 32 -2.89 2.30 10.82
CA ARG A 32 -1.96 1.40 11.50
C ARG A 32 -0.54 1.52 10.94
N LEU A 33 -0.39 1.53 9.61
CA LEU A 33 0.90 1.69 8.95
C LEU A 33 1.54 3.06 9.26
N GLU A 34 0.72 4.11 9.38
CA GLU A 34 1.15 5.43 9.86
C GLU A 34 1.62 5.37 11.32
N GLY A 35 0.84 4.73 12.22
CA GLY A 35 1.23 4.55 13.62
C GLY A 35 2.51 3.72 13.82
N GLN A 36 2.87 2.88 12.84
CA GLN A 36 4.12 2.13 12.79
C GLN A 36 5.29 2.91 12.15
N GLY A 37 5.06 4.15 11.70
CA GLY A 37 6.06 4.97 11.03
C GLY A 37 6.40 4.53 9.60
N LEU A 38 5.64 3.60 9.02
CA LEU A 38 5.82 3.12 7.64
C LEU A 38 5.23 4.11 6.62
N LEU A 39 4.19 4.83 7.03
CA LEU A 39 3.59 5.91 6.25
C LEU A 39 3.69 7.23 7.02
N ALA A 40 3.80 8.32 6.29
CA ALA A 40 3.51 9.67 6.75
C ALA A 40 2.24 10.16 6.05
N SER A 41 1.51 11.05 6.71
CA SER A 41 0.36 11.70 6.12
C SER A 41 0.46 13.21 6.09
N SER A 42 -0.28 13.82 5.16
CA SER A 42 -0.48 15.27 5.11
C SER A 42 -1.93 15.59 4.75
N TRP A 43 -2.48 16.63 5.35
CA TRP A 43 -3.78 17.18 4.95
C TRP A 43 -3.59 18.20 3.83
N GLU A 44 -4.40 18.09 2.78
CA GLU A 44 -4.62 19.17 1.81
C GLU A 44 -5.99 19.77 2.08
N THR A 45 -6.01 21.09 2.30
CA THR A 45 -7.21 21.84 2.68
C THR A 45 -7.66 22.84 1.62
N ASP A 46 -6.96 22.92 0.49
CA ASP A 46 -7.23 23.91 -0.57
C ASP A 46 -8.50 23.60 -1.40
N GLY A 47 -9.09 22.42 -1.17
CA GLY A 47 -10.32 21.98 -1.82
C GLY A 47 -11.58 22.08 -0.95
N PRO A 48 -12.76 21.78 -1.52
CA PRO A 48 -14.05 21.90 -0.82
C PRO A 48 -14.20 20.95 0.39
N LYS A 49 -13.36 19.92 0.48
CA LYS A 49 -13.29 19.00 1.63
C LYS A 49 -11.82 18.69 1.92
N PRO A 50 -11.37 18.76 3.18
CA PRO A 50 -10.03 18.33 3.56
C PRO A 50 -9.76 16.88 3.14
N ARG A 51 -8.62 16.64 2.50
CA ARG A 51 -8.21 15.31 2.06
C ARG A 51 -6.91 14.91 2.75
N LYS A 52 -6.89 13.70 3.30
CA LYS A 52 -5.68 13.11 3.89
C LYS A 52 -4.95 12.29 2.83
N TYR A 53 -3.70 12.64 2.58
CA TYR A 53 -2.80 11.93 1.66
C TYR A 53 -1.79 11.12 2.45
N TYR A 54 -1.38 9.99 1.90
CA TYR A 54 -0.39 9.10 2.49
C TYR A 54 0.80 8.92 1.55
N ARG A 55 2.00 8.85 2.12
CA ARG A 55 3.26 8.55 1.44
C ARG A 55 4.10 7.63 2.31
N ARG A 56 4.91 6.75 1.71
CA ARG A 56 5.89 5.99 2.48
C ARG A 56 6.97 6.90 3.05
N THR A 57 7.41 6.56 4.25
CA THR A 57 8.61 7.15 4.87
C THR A 57 9.86 6.44 4.34
N PRO A 58 11.08 6.96 4.61
CA PRO A 58 12.31 6.23 4.32
C PRO A 58 12.33 4.82 4.96
N TYR A 59 11.83 4.70 6.19
CA TYR A 59 11.67 3.40 6.86
C TYR A 59 10.65 2.51 6.14
N GLY A 60 9.52 3.07 5.72
CA GLY A 60 8.51 2.37 4.93
C GLY A 60 9.04 1.88 3.57
N ASP A 61 9.92 2.63 2.91
CA ASP A 61 10.55 2.23 1.66
C ASP A 61 11.58 1.09 1.84
N GLU A 62 12.30 1.05 2.97
CA GLU A 62 13.17 -0.07 3.33
C GLU A 62 12.35 -1.36 3.55
N VAL A 63 11.31 -1.30 4.39
CA VAL A 63 10.42 -2.44 4.65
C VAL A 63 9.72 -2.90 3.36
N TYR A 64 9.28 -1.97 2.52
CA TYR A 64 8.67 -2.29 1.23
C TYR A 64 9.62 -3.07 0.31
N ARG A 65 10.91 -2.68 0.24
CA ARG A 65 11.91 -3.41 -0.56
C ARG A 65 12.10 -4.84 -0.05
N GLN A 66 12.21 -5.02 1.27
CA GLN A 66 12.36 -6.34 1.87
C GLN A 66 11.15 -7.25 1.60
N LEU A 67 9.93 -6.73 1.77
CA LEU A 67 8.70 -7.45 1.46
C LEU A 67 8.62 -7.85 -0.01
N LYS A 68 9.03 -6.96 -0.93
CA LYS A 68 9.02 -7.25 -2.37
C LYS A 68 9.98 -8.38 -2.72
N THR A 69 11.18 -8.39 -2.13
CA THR A 69 12.16 -9.47 -2.32
C THR A 69 11.63 -10.79 -1.78
N LEU A 70 11.07 -10.79 -0.56
CA LEU A 70 10.49 -11.99 0.05
C LEU A 70 9.35 -12.56 -0.79
N TRP A 71 8.44 -11.69 -1.25
CA TRP A 71 7.31 -12.10 -2.10
C TRP A 71 7.79 -12.73 -3.41
N ALA A 72 8.76 -12.10 -4.09
CA ALA A 72 9.29 -12.63 -5.34
C ALA A 72 9.89 -14.04 -5.17
N GLY A 73 10.62 -14.28 -4.08
CA GLY A 73 11.16 -15.60 -3.76
C GLY A 73 10.06 -16.64 -3.49
N LEU A 74 9.06 -16.26 -2.70
CA LEU A 74 7.93 -17.15 -2.37
C LEU A 74 7.11 -17.50 -3.63
N SER A 75 6.76 -16.50 -4.44
CA SER A 75 6.02 -16.73 -5.69
C SER A 75 6.78 -17.63 -6.64
N ALA A 76 8.10 -17.40 -6.82
CA ALA A 76 8.91 -18.25 -7.67
C ALA A 76 8.96 -19.72 -7.17
N GLY A 77 9.03 -19.92 -5.85
CA GLY A 77 8.97 -21.26 -5.26
C GLY A 77 7.65 -21.97 -5.53
N ILE A 78 6.52 -21.27 -5.35
CA ILE A 78 5.17 -21.79 -5.65
C ILE A 78 5.02 -22.07 -7.15
N ASP A 79 5.47 -21.16 -8.01
CA ASP A 79 5.40 -21.32 -9.46
C ASP A 79 6.21 -22.53 -9.95
N ASN A 80 7.33 -22.85 -9.30
CA ASN A 80 8.10 -24.05 -9.62
C ASN A 80 7.37 -25.32 -9.16
N LEU A 81 6.82 -25.32 -7.94
CA LEU A 81 6.03 -26.44 -7.41
C LEU A 81 4.83 -26.77 -8.31
N LEU A 82 4.13 -25.76 -8.82
CA LEU A 82 2.97 -25.93 -9.70
C LEU A 82 3.33 -26.40 -11.12
N LYS A 83 4.63 -26.41 -11.49
CA LYS A 83 5.13 -26.91 -12.78
C LYS A 83 5.70 -28.33 -12.70
N GLU A 84 5.75 -28.94 -11.51
CA GLU A 84 6.26 -30.30 -11.31
C GLU A 84 5.25 -31.41 -11.70
N ASP A 85 4.16 -31.06 -12.41
CA ASP A 85 3.25 -32.00 -13.09
C ASP A 85 3.42 -31.98 -14.62
#